data_AF-A0A355B8N7-F1
#
_entry.id   AF-A0A355B8N7-F1
#
_cell.length_a   1.000
_cell.length_b   1.000
_cell.length_c   1.000
_cell.angle_alpha   90.00
_cell.angle_beta   90.00
_cell.angle_gamma   90.00
#
_symmetry.space_group_name_H-M   'P 1'
#
loop_
_entity.id
_entity.type
_entity.pdbx_description
1 polymer ?
#
loop_
_entity_poly.entity_id
_entity_poly.type
_entity_poly.pdbx_seq_one_letter_code
_entity_poly.pdbx_strand_id
1 'polypeptide(L)' 'MQVSVEQTSELSRKMTVSIPESVVQEKMAQRLKSLAREVKIHGFRPGKVPQSVVQK' A
#
# COMPACT_ATOMS: atom_id res chain seq x y z
N MET A 1 13.51 5.87 5.03
CA MET A 1 13.27 6.18 3.61
C MET A 1 14.60 6.67 3.06
N GLN A 2 15.21 5.93 2.14
CA GLN A 2 16.55 6.23 1.61
C GLN A 2 16.42 6.57 0.13
N VAL A 3 16.99 7.69 -0.29
CA VAL A 3 16.86 8.22 -1.66
C VAL A 3 18.27 8.38 -2.23
N SER A 4 18.54 7.70 -3.33
CA SER A 4 19.79 7.84 -4.08
C SER A 4 19.46 8.47 -5.44
N VAL A 5 20.08 9.61 -5.76
CA VAL A 5 19.88 10.30 -7.03
C VAL A 5 21.16 10.19 -7.84
N GLU A 6 21.11 9.46 -8.94
CA GLU A 6 22.20 9.31 -9.91
C GLU A 6 21.94 10.22 -11.11
N GLN A 7 22.97 10.95 -11.55
CA GLN A 7 22.87 11.87 -12.68
C GLN A 7 23.29 11.12 -13.95
N THR A 8 22.32 10.78 -14.81
CA THR A 8 22.54 9.93 -15.99
C THR A 8 22.87 10.76 -17.24
N SER A 9 22.43 12.02 -17.33
CA SER A 9 22.90 13.02 -18.32
C SER A 9 22.61 14.47 -17.90
N GLU A 10 22.86 15.45 -18.78
CA GLU A 10 22.65 16.90 -18.57
C GLU A 10 21.21 17.26 -18.12
N LEU A 11 20.21 16.48 -18.56
CA LEU A 11 18.78 16.71 -18.27
C LEU A 11 18.07 15.54 -17.58
N SER A 12 18.72 14.37 -17.46
CA SER A 12 18.08 13.18 -16.90
C SER A 12 18.71 12.76 -15.56
N ARG A 13 17.86 12.56 -14.55
CA ARG A 13 18.23 12.06 -13.23
C ARG A 13 17.44 10.82 -12.91
N LYS A 14 18.13 9.77 -12.46
CA LYS A 14 17.52 8.54 -11.97
C LYS A 14 17.49 8.59 -10.44
N MET A 15 16.30 8.50 -9.86
CA MET A 15 16.13 8.48 -8.40
C MET A 15 15.69 7.09 -7.95
N THR A 16 16.57 6.40 -7.22
CA THR A 16 16.26 5.13 -6.57
C THR A 16 15.80 5.40 -5.14
N VAL A 17 14.52 5.13 -4.86
CA VAL A 17 13.92 5.30 -3.53
C VAL A 17 13.76 3.92 -2.88
N SER A 18 14.43 3.71 -1.75
CA SER A 18 14.25 2.55 -0.89
C SER A 18 13.28 2.91 0.24
N ILE A 19 12.13 2.23 0.24
CA ILE A 19 11.06 2.43 1.22
C ILE A 19 11.17 1.34 2.28
N PRO A 20 11.22 1.68 3.59
CA PRO A 20 11.20 0.69 4.65
C PRO A 20 9.90 -0.10 4.64
N GLU A 21 10.01 -1.41 4.91
CA GLU A 21 8.86 -2.32 4.88
C GLU A 21 7.77 -1.94 5.90
N SER A 22 8.15 -1.39 7.05
CA SER A 22 7.22 -0.93 8.09
C SER A 22 6.20 0.10 7.58
N VAL A 23 6.65 1.04 6.75
CA VAL A 23 5.79 2.08 6.16
C VAL A 23 4.81 1.48 5.15
N VAL A 24 5.23 0.44 4.44
CA VAL A 24 4.39 -0.27 3.46
C VAL A 24 3.31 -1.06 4.18
N GLN A 25 3.68 -1.80 5.23
CA GLN A 25 2.74 -2.58 6.03
C GLN A 25 1.67 -1.70 6.69
N GLU A 26 2.06 -0.54 7.23
CA GLU A 26 1.11 0.39 7.84
C GLU A 26 0.10 0.93 6.80
N LYS A 27 0.57 1.33 5.62
CA LYS A 27 -0.31 1.78 4.53
C LYS A 27 -1.20 0.65 4.02
N MET A 28 -0.71 -0.58 3.94
CA MET A 28 -1.52 -1.75 3.59
C MET A 28 -2.63 -1.99 4.61
N ALA A 29 -2.32 -1.96 5.90
CA ALA A 29 -3.31 -2.16 6.96
C ALA A 29 -4.41 -1.07 6.92
N GLN A 30 -4.03 0.20 6.71
CA GLN A 30 -4.98 1.30 6.53
C GLN A 30 -5.86 1.09 5.29
N ARG A 31 -5.27 0.70 4.16
CA ARG A 31 -6.00 0.46 2.91
C ARG A 31 -6.99 -0.70 3.05
N LEU A 32 -6.58 -1.80 3.68
CA LEU A 32 -7.44 -2.95 3.95
C LEU A 32 -8.60 -2.59 4.88
N LYS A 33 -8.38 -1.74 5.88
CA LYS A 33 -9.44 -1.23 6.77
C LYS A 33 -10.48 -0.40 6.02
N SER A 34 -10.06 0.44 5.07
CA SER A 34 -10.98 1.21 4.23
C SER A 34 -11.76 0.31 3.27
N LEU A 35 -11.07 -0.62 2.61
CA LEU A 35 -11.71 -1.58 1.71
C LEU A 35 -12.74 -2.45 2.43
N ALA A 36 -12.44 -2.94 3.64
CA ALA A 36 -13.37 -3.74 4.43
C ALA A 36 -14.70 -3.03 4.73
N ARG A 37 -14.74 -1.68 4.70
CA ARG A 37 -15.96 -0.87 4.88
C ARG A 37 -16.77 -0.70 3.60
N GLU A 38 -16.13 -0.75 2.45
CA GLU A 38 -16.74 -0.48 1.14
C GLU A 38 -17.15 -1.78 0.41
N VAL A 39 -16.42 -2.87 0.64
CA VAL A 39 -16.59 -4.11 -0.11
C VAL A 39 -17.86 -4.86 0.32
N LYS A 40 -18.63 -5.31 -0.67
CA LYS A 40 -19.79 -6.20 -0.52
C LYS A 40 -19.39 -7.61 -0.94
N ILE A 41 -19.11 -8.47 0.05
CA ILE A 41 -18.83 -9.89 -0.17
C ILE A 41 -20.09 -10.70 0.13
N HIS A 42 -20.44 -11.65 -0.72
CA HIS A 42 -21.54 -12.58 -0.47
C HIS A 42 -21.32 -13.35 0.86
N GLY A 43 -22.33 -13.35 1.73
CA GLY A 43 -22.23 -13.94 3.07
C GLY A 43 -21.87 -12.96 4.19
N PHE A 44 -21.41 -11.74 3.87
CA PHE A 44 -21.14 -10.70 4.86
C PHE A 44 -22.06 -9.49 4.67
N ARG A 45 -22.45 -8.86 5.79
CA ARG A 45 -23.14 -7.58 5.75
C ARG A 45 -22.20 -6.53 5.15
N PRO A 46 -22.66 -5.68 4.21
CA PRO A 46 -21.82 -4.63 3.62
C PRO A 46 -21.09 -3.83 4.70
N GLY A 47 -19.77 -3.68 4.52
CA GLY A 47 -18.90 -2.95 5.44
C GLY A 47 -18.54 -3.64 6.77
N LYS A 48 -18.94 -4.91 6.96
CA LYS A 48 -18.62 -5.73 8.14
C LYS A 48 -17.87 -7.01 7.75
N VAL A 49 -16.93 -6.89 6.82
CA VAL A 49 -16.07 -8.00 6.37
C VAL A 49 -14.80 -8.04 7.24
N PRO A 50 -14.43 -9.19 7.81
CA PRO A 50 -13.16 -9.35 8.52
C PRO A 50 -11.95 -9.13 7.60
N GLN A 51 -10.89 -8.51 8.13
CA GLN A 51 -9.67 -8.25 7.35
C GLN A 51 -9.01 -9.53 6.83
N SER A 52 -9.13 -10.64 7.56
CA SER A 52 -8.61 -11.97 7.17
C SER A 52 -9.23 -12.54 5.89
N VAL A 53 -10.43 -12.07 5.50
CA VAL A 53 -11.12 -12.47 4.27
C VAL A 53 -10.75 -11.54 3.10
N VAL A 54 -10.37 -10.29 3.40
CA VAL A 54 -9.92 -9.29 2.42
C VAL A 54 -8.42 -9.47 2.10
N GLN A 55 -7.62 -9.91 3.07
CA GLN A 55 -6.26 -10.41 2.86
C GLN A 55 -6.33 -11.81 2.27
N LYS A 56 -6.23 -11.93 0.96
CA LYS A 56 -5.87 -13.19 0.29
C LYS A 56 -4.83 -12.92 -0.77
#